data_AF-A0A1S2L1R3-F1
#
_entry.id   AF-A0A1S2L1R3-F1
#
_cell.length_a   1.000
_cell.length_b   1.000
_cell.length_c   1.000
_cell.angle_alpha   90.00
_cell.angle_beta   90.00
_cell.angle_gamma   90.00
#
_symmetry.space_group_name_H-M   'P 1'
#
loop_
_entity.id
_entity.type
_entity.pdbx_description
1 polymer ?
#
loop_
_entity_poly.entity_id
_entity_poly.type
_entity_poly.pdbx_seq_one_letter_code
_entity_poly.pdbx_strand_id
1 'polypeptide(L)'
;MEKNMTRVKQYHRGTSNERSISLIEVKEIHQNLLNQHADISDEIADVVEQNDYVKLAHLLVTRSKIETAINEIESAYQSEFNIQVETNHCISNALKDAAEKMESKGGDMLLKVTSNLEKLNDSTHTIITIATALSNKTISKGNQLGHDAGRLLIHKTSECLSRLATIIQKRS
;
A
#
# COMPACT_ATOMS: atom_id res chain seq x y z
N MET A 1 9.69 -16.39 -54.20
CA MET A 1 8.73 -16.29 -53.08
C MET A 1 9.05 -17.44 -52.14
N GLU A 2 10.01 -17.21 -51.26
CA GLU A 2 10.63 -18.24 -50.42
C GLU A 2 9.82 -18.51 -49.15
N LYS A 3 9.81 -19.79 -48.79
CA LYS A 3 9.06 -20.42 -47.72
C LYS A 3 9.73 -20.15 -46.37
N ASN A 4 8.95 -19.79 -45.35
CA ASN A 4 9.36 -20.00 -43.96
C ASN A 4 8.18 -20.64 -43.20
N MET A 5 8.09 -21.96 -43.35
CA MET A 5 7.23 -22.83 -42.56
C MET A 5 8.00 -23.19 -41.29
N THR A 6 7.74 -22.49 -40.19
CA THR A 6 8.37 -22.74 -38.90
C THR A 6 7.93 -24.12 -38.39
N ARG A 7 8.78 -25.13 -38.60
CA ARG A 7 8.62 -26.47 -38.02
C ARG A 7 8.76 -26.35 -36.50
N VAL A 8 7.63 -26.42 -35.80
CA VAL A 8 7.60 -26.70 -34.36
C VAL A 8 8.21 -28.09 -34.16
N LYS A 9 9.43 -28.13 -33.60
CA LYS A 9 10.04 -29.37 -33.14
C LYS A 9 9.24 -29.87 -31.94
N GLN A 10 8.29 -30.79 -32.17
CA GLN A 10 7.78 -31.64 -31.12
C GLN A 10 8.91 -32.59 -30.70
N TYR A 11 9.49 -32.33 -29.54
CA TYR A 11 10.33 -33.32 -28.85
C TYR A 11 9.42 -34.45 -28.40
N HIS A 12 9.40 -35.55 -29.17
CA HIS A 12 8.97 -36.85 -28.66
C HIS A 12 9.99 -37.31 -27.62
N ARG A 13 9.69 -37.11 -26.34
CA ARG A 13 10.39 -37.82 -25.26
C ARG A 13 9.70 -39.16 -25.09
N GLY A 14 10.49 -40.22 -25.32
CA GLY A 14 10.03 -41.59 -25.43
C GLY A 14 9.30 -42.12 -24.21
N THR A 15 8.48 -43.12 -24.51
CA THR A 15 7.83 -44.04 -23.59
C THR A 15 8.86 -44.85 -22.80
N SER A 16 8.91 -44.68 -21.48
CA SER A 16 9.30 -45.74 -20.55
C SER A 16 8.50 -45.61 -19.26
N ASN A 17 8.03 -46.75 -18.80
CA ASN A 17 7.01 -46.94 -17.78
C ASN A 17 7.60 -46.79 -16.37
N GLU A 18 8.03 -45.58 -16.00
CA GLU A 18 8.42 -45.23 -14.64
C GLU A 18 7.43 -44.19 -14.11
N ARG A 19 6.92 -44.39 -12.90
CA ARG A 19 6.04 -43.44 -12.22
C ARG A 19 6.64 -42.04 -12.37
N SER A 20 5.99 -41.18 -13.13
CA SER A 20 6.38 -39.78 -13.28
C SER A 20 6.18 -39.08 -11.94
N ILE A 21 7.20 -39.15 -11.09
CA ILE A 21 7.27 -38.39 -9.83
C ILE A 21 7.20 -36.91 -10.22
N SER A 22 6.29 -36.18 -9.58
CA SER A 22 6.11 -34.76 -9.85
C SER A 22 7.38 -34.00 -9.45
N LEU A 23 7.78 -33.00 -10.24
CA LEU A 23 8.89 -32.10 -9.89
C LEU A 23 8.69 -31.46 -8.51
N ILE A 24 7.43 -31.29 -8.09
CA ILE A 24 7.08 -30.78 -6.75
C ILE A 24 7.49 -31.78 -5.67
N GLU A 25 7.19 -33.07 -5.86
CA GLU A 25 7.57 -34.14 -4.93
C GLU A 25 9.09 -34.29 -4.85
N VAL A 26 9.79 -34.20 -5.98
CA VAL A 26 11.26 -34.22 -6.01
C VAL A 26 11.85 -33.06 -5.21
N LYS A 27 11.26 -31.86 -5.31
CA LYS A 27 11.70 -30.69 -4.54
C LYS A 27 11.44 -30.85 -3.06
N GLU A 28 10.29 -31.39 -2.69
CA GLU A 28 9.95 -31.66 -1.29
C GLU A 28 10.91 -32.69 -0.68
N ILE A 29 11.25 -33.73 -1.44
CA ILE A 29 12.25 -34.73 -1.04
C ILE A 29 13.63 -34.09 -0.91
N HIS A 30 14.07 -33.28 -1.89
CA HIS A 30 15.37 -32.58 -1.85
C HIS A 30 15.47 -31.66 -0.63
N GLN A 31 14.43 -30.88 -0.34
CA GLN A 31 14.40 -30.01 0.83
C GLN A 31 14.43 -30.79 2.14
N ASN A 32 13.69 -31.91 2.22
CA ASN A 32 13.74 -32.78 3.40
C ASN A 32 15.13 -33.38 3.62
N LEU A 33 15.81 -33.80 2.55
CA LEU A 33 17.18 -34.32 2.63
C LEU A 33 18.17 -33.24 3.10
N LEU A 34 18.03 -31.99 2.61
CA LEU A 34 18.84 -30.87 3.08
C LEU A 34 18.63 -30.60 4.58
N ASN A 35 17.38 -30.64 5.05
CA ASN A 35 17.07 -30.47 6.47
C ASN A 35 17.66 -31.61 7.30
N GLN A 36 17.47 -32.87 6.89
CA GLN A 36 18.05 -34.03 7.59
C GLN A 36 19.59 -33.99 7.62
N HIS A 37 20.22 -33.51 6.56
CA HIS A 37 21.67 -33.33 6.53
C HIS A 37 22.14 -32.27 7.54
N ALA A 38 21.38 -31.18 7.71
CA ALA A 38 21.64 -30.17 8.73
C ALA A 38 21.44 -30.75 10.14
N ASP A 39 20.31 -31.42 10.38
CA ASP A 39 20.00 -32.03 11.68
C ASP A 39 21.06 -33.05 12.11
N ILE A 40 21.55 -33.89 11.18
CA ILE A 40 22.64 -34.84 11.47
C ILE A 40 23.96 -34.12 11.72
N SER A 41 24.21 -32.99 11.05
CA SER A 41 25.43 -32.20 11.29
C SER A 41 25.43 -31.61 12.69
N ASP A 42 24.28 -31.14 13.16
CA ASP A 42 24.09 -30.65 14.52
C ASP A 42 24.21 -31.80 15.53
N GLU A 43 23.60 -32.95 15.27
CA GLU A 43 23.70 -34.13 16.14
C GLU A 43 25.13 -34.69 16.22
N ILE A 44 25.91 -34.61 15.14
CA ILE A 44 27.34 -34.98 15.15
C ILE A 44 28.11 -34.08 16.11
N ALA A 45 27.84 -32.77 16.14
CA ALA A 45 28.51 -31.86 17.06
C ALA A 45 28.27 -32.26 18.51
N ASP A 46 27.01 -32.54 18.87
CA ASP A 46 26.63 -32.98 20.21
C ASP A 46 27.28 -34.33 20.60
N VAL A 47 27.33 -35.27 19.68
CA VAL A 47 27.89 -36.62 19.91
C VAL A 47 29.42 -36.58 20.06
N VAL A 48 30.09 -35.67 19.36
CA VAL A 48 31.53 -35.42 19.54
C VAL A 48 31.81 -34.86 20.93
N GLU A 49 30.99 -33.94 21.44
CA GLU A 49 31.12 -33.42 22.81
C GLU A 49 30.91 -34.53 23.87
N GLN A 50 29.98 -35.45 23.60
CA GLN A 50 29.66 -36.59 24.46
C GLN A 50 30.67 -37.75 24.36
N ASN A 51 31.63 -37.69 23.42
CA ASN A 51 32.61 -38.74 23.14
C ASN A 51 31.99 -40.13 22.81
N ASP A 52 30.79 -40.16 22.23
CA ASP A 52 30.15 -41.41 21.78
C ASP A 52 30.53 -41.73 20.33
N TYR A 53 31.66 -42.42 20.17
CA TYR A 53 32.22 -42.73 18.86
C TYR A 53 31.43 -43.80 18.08
N VAL A 54 30.59 -44.60 18.74
CA VAL A 54 29.74 -45.60 18.07
C VAL A 54 28.60 -44.88 17.36
N LYS A 55 27.93 -43.96 18.07
CA LYS A 55 26.90 -43.11 17.51
C LYS A 55 27.46 -42.19 16.42
N LEU A 56 28.67 -41.67 16.61
CA LEU A 56 29.35 -40.85 15.62
C LEU A 56 29.57 -41.59 14.29
N ALA A 57 30.06 -42.83 14.34
CA ALA A 57 30.29 -43.63 13.13
C ALA A 57 28.97 -43.85 12.35
N HIS A 58 27.88 -44.12 13.05
CA HIS A 58 26.56 -44.27 12.42
C HIS A 58 26.06 -42.98 11.78
N LEU A 59 26.20 -41.85 12.47
CA LEU A 59 25.80 -40.53 11.95
C LEU A 59 26.60 -40.13 10.72
N LEU A 60 27.92 -40.38 10.70
CA LEU A 60 28.77 -40.10 9.55
C LEU A 60 28.39 -40.94 8.31
N VAL A 61 28.09 -42.23 8.49
CA VAL A 61 27.61 -43.08 7.40
C VAL A 61 26.25 -42.60 6.88
N THR A 62 25.36 -42.20 7.78
CA THR A 62 24.03 -41.70 7.42
C THR A 62 24.13 -40.38 6.65
N ARG A 63 24.99 -39.46 7.12
CA ARG A 63 25.30 -38.21 6.44
C ARG A 63 25.81 -38.43 5.02
N SER A 64 26.76 -39.34 4.83
CA SER A 64 27.32 -39.67 3.51
C SER A 64 26.26 -40.19 2.53
N LYS A 65 25.32 -41.02 3.01
CA LYS A 65 24.20 -41.51 2.18
C LYS A 65 23.26 -40.37 1.77
N ILE A 66 22.93 -39.48 2.69
CA ILE A 66 22.07 -38.32 2.41
C ILE A 66 22.75 -37.37 1.42
N GLU A 67 24.04 -37.11 1.62
CA GLU A 67 24.84 -36.26 0.72
C GLU A 67 24.91 -36.86 -0.69
N THR A 68 25.04 -38.18 -0.81
CA THR A 68 24.97 -38.88 -2.11
C THR A 68 23.60 -38.69 -2.76
N ALA A 69 22.51 -38.86 -2.01
CA ALA A 69 21.15 -38.70 -2.52
C ALA A 69 20.86 -37.24 -2.96
N ILE A 70 21.37 -36.25 -2.23
CA ILE A 70 21.26 -34.83 -2.61
C ILE A 70 21.97 -34.59 -3.94
N ASN A 71 23.22 -35.06 -4.08
CA ASN A 71 24.01 -34.88 -5.28
C ASN A 71 23.38 -35.56 -6.51
N GLU A 72 22.79 -36.74 -6.34
CA GLU A 72 22.07 -37.44 -7.42
C GLU A 72 20.84 -36.66 -7.88
N ILE A 73 20.05 -36.12 -6.94
CA ILE A 73 18.88 -35.29 -7.27
C ILE A 73 19.31 -34.00 -7.97
N GLU A 74 20.33 -33.30 -7.47
CA GLU A 74 20.84 -32.07 -8.07
C GLU A 74 21.40 -32.30 -9.47
N SER A 75 22.13 -33.39 -9.68
CA SER A 75 22.65 -33.74 -11.01
C SER A 75 21.52 -34.11 -11.98
N ALA A 76 20.48 -34.80 -11.52
CA ALA A 76 19.35 -35.21 -12.37
C ALA A 76 18.42 -34.04 -12.75
N TYR A 77 18.33 -33.00 -11.92
CA TYR A 77 17.41 -31.88 -12.07
C TYR A 77 18.12 -30.52 -12.21
N GLN A 78 19.40 -30.53 -12.57
CA GLN A 78 20.26 -29.35 -12.62
C GLN A 78 19.70 -28.22 -13.51
N SER A 79 19.12 -28.57 -14.65
CA SER A 79 18.48 -27.62 -15.57
C SER A 79 17.25 -26.96 -14.95
N GLU A 80 16.41 -27.73 -14.27
CA GLU A 80 15.16 -27.30 -13.67
C GLU A 80 15.40 -26.41 -12.46
N PHE A 81 16.43 -26.70 -11.66
CA PHE A 81 16.84 -25.85 -10.54
C PHE A 81 17.44 -24.52 -11.01
N ASN A 82 18.29 -24.53 -12.05
CA ASN A 82 18.87 -23.31 -12.60
C ASN A 82 17.82 -22.35 -13.19
N ILE A 83 16.82 -22.88 -13.91
CA ILE A 83 15.70 -22.09 -14.44
C ILE A 83 14.91 -21.43 -13.30
N GLN A 84 14.78 -22.11 -12.16
CA GLN A 84 14.07 -21.56 -11.01
C GLN A 84 14.84 -20.40 -10.34
N VAL A 85 16.17 -20.51 -10.23
CA VAL A 85 17.01 -19.41 -9.70
C VAL A 85 16.87 -18.16 -10.57
N GLU A 86 16.88 -18.34 -11.89
CA GLU A 86 16.74 -17.24 -12.86
C GLU A 86 15.34 -16.58 -12.79
N THR A 87 14.28 -17.39 -12.70
CA THR A 87 12.91 -16.87 -12.56
C THR A 87 12.69 -16.15 -11.22
N ASN A 88 13.19 -16.69 -10.12
CA ASN A 88 13.14 -16.03 -8.80
C ASN A 88 13.91 -14.70 -8.80
N HIS A 89 15.07 -14.64 -9.46
CA HIS A 89 15.82 -13.40 -9.62
C HIS A 89 15.03 -12.36 -10.43
N CYS A 90 14.37 -12.79 -11.50
CA CYS A 90 13.55 -11.92 -12.33
C CYS A 90 12.34 -11.36 -11.55
N ILE A 91 11.66 -12.22 -10.78
CA ILE A 91 10.54 -11.82 -9.91
C ILE A 91 11.02 -10.84 -8.83
N SER A 92 12.14 -11.13 -8.17
CA SER A 92 12.71 -10.27 -7.13
C SER A 92 13.03 -8.87 -7.67
N ASN A 93 13.66 -8.79 -8.85
CA ASN A 93 13.93 -7.52 -9.51
C ASN A 93 12.65 -6.76 -9.87
N ALA A 94 11.64 -7.45 -10.43
CA ALA A 94 10.37 -6.82 -10.77
C ALA A 94 9.65 -6.27 -9.53
N LEU A 95 9.70 -6.99 -8.40
CA LEU A 95 9.15 -6.53 -7.13
C LEU A 95 9.92 -5.32 -6.58
N LYS A 96 11.24 -5.33 -6.67
CA LYS A 96 12.09 -4.20 -6.28
C LYS A 96 11.79 -2.96 -7.11
N ASP A 97 11.72 -3.08 -8.43
CA ASP A 97 11.39 -1.99 -9.34
C ASP A 97 9.99 -1.42 -9.06
N ALA A 98 9.02 -2.29 -8.76
CA ALA A 98 7.67 -1.88 -8.38
C ALA A 98 7.67 -1.08 -7.06
N ALA A 99 8.45 -1.51 -6.06
CA ALA A 99 8.60 -0.82 -4.79
C ALA A 99 9.26 0.55 -4.97
N GLU A 100 10.37 0.65 -5.68
CA GLU A 100 11.08 1.92 -5.96
C GLU A 100 10.20 2.91 -6.74
N LYS A 101 9.41 2.40 -7.70
CA LYS A 101 8.46 3.23 -8.45
C LYS A 101 7.30 3.71 -7.58
N MET A 102 6.82 2.88 -6.66
CA MET A 102 5.77 3.26 -5.71
C MET A 102 6.28 4.27 -4.68
N GLU A 103 7.53 4.16 -4.24
CA GLU A 103 8.17 5.14 -3.38
C GLU A 103 8.30 6.51 -4.07
N SER A 104 8.87 6.55 -5.28
CA SER A 104 9.07 7.83 -5.98
C SER A 104 7.75 8.48 -6.42
N LYS A 105 6.81 7.72 -7.00
CA LYS A 105 5.53 8.29 -7.48
C LYS A 105 4.49 8.46 -6.37
N GLY A 106 4.55 7.63 -5.34
CA GLY A 106 3.66 7.72 -4.19
C GLY A 106 3.88 9.01 -3.42
N GLY A 107 5.14 9.38 -3.18
CA GLY A 107 5.49 10.65 -2.54
C GLY A 107 4.96 11.87 -3.30
N ASP A 108 5.18 11.91 -4.62
CA ASP A 108 4.71 13.01 -5.48
C ASP A 108 3.18 13.15 -5.49
N MET A 109 2.45 12.04 -5.46
CA MET A 109 0.99 12.05 -5.46
C MET A 109 0.43 12.54 -4.12
N LEU A 110 1.03 12.13 -3.00
CA LEU A 110 0.67 12.61 -1.66
C LEU A 110 0.95 14.11 -1.51
N LEU A 111 2.07 14.59 -2.05
CA LEU A 111 2.39 16.03 -2.06
C LEU A 111 1.35 16.84 -2.82
N LYS A 112 0.91 16.37 -4.00
CA LYS A 112 -0.15 17.04 -4.78
C LYS A 112 -1.48 17.10 -4.03
N VAL A 113 -1.89 16.00 -3.40
CA VAL A 113 -3.13 15.96 -2.62
C VAL A 113 -3.05 16.92 -1.44
N THR A 114 -1.93 16.91 -0.71
CA THR A 114 -1.71 17.80 0.44
C THR A 114 -1.77 19.27 0.01
N SER A 115 -1.09 19.64 -1.08
CA SER A 115 -1.11 21.02 -1.61
C SER A 115 -2.51 21.47 -2.04
N ASN A 116 -3.30 20.58 -2.63
CA ASN A 116 -4.68 20.89 -3.02
C ASN A 116 -5.60 21.06 -1.81
N LEU A 117 -5.42 20.26 -0.76
CA LEU A 117 -6.15 20.39 0.49
C LEU A 117 -5.81 21.71 1.22
N GLU A 118 -4.55 22.10 1.23
CA GLU A 118 -4.10 23.38 1.80
C GLU A 118 -4.74 24.58 1.06
N LYS A 119 -4.71 24.57 -0.28
CA LYS A 119 -5.38 25.60 -1.10
C LYS A 119 -6.89 25.64 -0.86
N LEU A 120 -7.53 24.49 -0.69
CA LEU A 120 -8.97 24.42 -0.38
C LEU A 120 -9.25 25.05 0.99
N ASN A 121 -8.44 24.72 2.00
CA ASN A 121 -8.57 25.27 3.33
C ASN A 121 -8.43 26.81 3.34
N ASP A 122 -7.43 27.34 2.64
CA ASP A 122 -7.21 28.79 2.52
C ASP A 122 -8.39 29.49 1.80
N SER A 123 -8.90 28.86 0.74
CA SER A 123 -10.08 29.34 0.03
C SER A 123 -11.32 29.36 0.93
N THR A 124 -11.55 28.29 1.69
CA THR A 124 -12.65 28.22 2.66
C THR A 124 -12.54 29.31 3.73
N HIS A 125 -11.36 29.53 4.30
CA HIS A 125 -11.13 30.63 5.24
C HIS A 125 -11.41 32.00 4.64
N THR A 126 -11.00 32.22 3.38
CA THR A 126 -11.26 33.46 2.66
C THR A 126 -12.77 33.68 2.45
N ILE A 127 -13.50 32.64 2.03
CA ILE A 127 -14.95 32.69 1.85
C ILE A 127 -15.67 32.99 3.17
N ILE A 128 -15.30 32.32 4.25
CA ILE A 128 -15.88 32.56 5.59
C ILE A 128 -15.63 34.01 6.03
N THR A 129 -14.43 34.53 5.79
CA THR A 129 -14.07 35.92 6.13
C THR A 129 -14.92 36.91 5.34
N ILE A 130 -15.06 36.71 4.02
CA ILE A 130 -15.89 37.56 3.15
C ILE A 130 -17.35 37.50 3.58
N ALA A 131 -17.89 36.29 3.81
CA ALA A 131 -19.27 36.09 4.25
C ALA A 131 -19.55 36.78 5.59
N THR A 132 -18.61 36.67 6.54
CA THR A 132 -18.71 37.32 7.86
C THR A 132 -18.68 38.85 7.71
N ALA A 133 -17.78 39.39 6.89
CA ALA A 133 -17.70 40.83 6.64
C ALA A 133 -18.98 41.38 5.98
N LEU A 134 -19.53 40.66 4.98
CA LEU A 134 -20.79 41.02 4.34
C LEU A 134 -21.97 40.95 5.31
N SER A 135 -22.04 39.90 6.14
CA SER A 135 -23.07 39.75 7.16
C SER A 135 -23.04 40.91 8.15
N ASN A 136 -21.87 41.22 8.72
CA ASN A 136 -21.69 42.33 9.65
C ASN A 136 -22.08 43.68 9.03
N LYS A 137 -21.70 43.92 7.77
CA LYS A 137 -22.08 45.14 7.04
C LYS A 137 -23.59 45.23 6.83
N THR A 138 -24.22 44.11 6.49
CA THR A 138 -25.67 44.04 6.23
C THR A 138 -26.46 44.27 7.51
N ILE A 139 -26.08 43.61 8.61
CA ILE A 139 -26.70 43.80 9.93
C ILE A 139 -26.54 45.24 10.40
N SER A 140 -25.34 45.80 10.29
CA SER A 140 -25.07 47.20 10.67
C SER A 140 -25.94 48.17 9.87
N LYS A 141 -26.07 47.96 8.54
CA LYS A 141 -26.92 48.80 7.71
C LYS A 141 -28.41 48.63 8.01
N GLY A 142 -28.84 47.40 8.27
CA GLY A 142 -30.21 47.09 8.72
C GLY A 142 -30.55 47.80 10.03
N ASN A 143 -29.64 47.77 11.01
CA ASN A 143 -29.80 48.49 12.27
C ASN A 143 -29.90 50.00 12.08
N GLN A 144 -29.05 50.58 11.21
CA GLN A 144 -29.11 52.00 10.89
C GLN A 144 -30.47 52.37 10.28
N LEU A 145 -30.94 51.60 9.29
CA LEU A 145 -32.24 51.83 8.66
C LEU A 145 -33.41 51.69 9.64
N GLY A 146 -33.35 50.68 10.53
CA GLY A 146 -34.35 50.49 11.58
C GLY A 146 -34.40 51.69 12.54
N HIS A 147 -33.24 52.22 12.93
CA HIS A 147 -33.16 53.40 13.77
C HIS A 147 -33.66 54.66 13.04
N ASP A 148 -33.37 54.81 11.75
CA ASP A 148 -33.85 55.93 10.92
C ASP A 148 -35.37 55.90 10.78
N ALA A 149 -35.94 54.72 10.51
CA ALA A 149 -37.39 54.53 10.45
C ALA A 149 -38.07 54.81 11.80
N GLY A 150 -37.50 54.30 12.89
CA GLY A 150 -38.00 54.57 14.25
C GLY A 150 -37.98 56.06 14.58
N ARG A 151 -36.89 56.75 14.25
CA ARG A 151 -36.77 58.21 14.41
C ARG A 151 -37.80 58.98 13.60
N LEU A 152 -38.05 58.59 12.36
CA LEU A 152 -39.07 59.23 11.51
C LEU A 152 -40.48 59.07 12.11
N LEU A 153 -40.82 57.86 12.60
CA LEU A 153 -42.10 57.59 13.26
C LEU A 153 -42.28 58.41 14.53
N ILE A 154 -41.26 58.49 15.38
CA ILE A 154 -41.27 59.31 16.59
C ILE A 154 -41.48 60.78 16.22
N HIS A 155 -40.74 61.29 15.23
CA HIS A 155 -40.87 62.68 14.80
C HIS A 155 -42.29 62.98 14.30
N LYS A 156 -42.88 62.12 13.46
CA LYS A 156 -44.24 62.32 12.93
C LYS A 156 -45.30 62.24 14.02
N THR A 157 -45.15 61.31 14.96
CA THR A 157 -46.05 61.19 16.11
C THR A 157 -45.97 62.44 16.99
N SER A 158 -44.75 62.91 17.28
CA SER A 158 -44.54 64.14 18.06
C SER A 158 -45.11 65.38 17.36
N GLU A 159 -44.97 65.48 16.04
CA GLU A 159 -45.53 66.59 15.25
C GLU A 159 -47.07 66.61 15.33
N CYS A 160 -47.72 65.45 15.17
CA CYS A 160 -49.16 65.30 15.32
C CYS A 160 -49.64 65.66 16.73
N LEU A 161 -48.96 65.17 17.77
CA LEU A 161 -49.30 65.48 19.17
C LEU A 161 -49.17 66.98 19.46
N SER A 162 -48.10 67.63 18.98
CA SER A 162 -47.90 69.07 19.13
C SER A 162 -49.01 69.90 18.45
N ARG A 163 -49.39 69.52 17.23
CA ARG A 163 -50.52 70.14 16.50
C ARG A 163 -51.83 69.98 17.27
N LEU A 164 -52.10 68.76 17.77
CA LEU A 164 -53.31 68.48 18.54
C LEU A 164 -53.36 69.32 19.83
N ALA A 165 -52.25 69.40 20.57
CA ALA A 165 -52.14 70.23 21.77
C ALA A 165 -52.40 71.71 21.47
N THR A 166 -51.84 72.23 20.37
CA THR A 166 -52.07 73.62 19.93
C THR A 166 -53.54 73.88 19.61
N ILE A 167 -54.22 72.92 18.96
CA ILE A 167 -55.65 73.03 18.65
C ILE A 167 -56.50 73.04 19.93
N ILE A 168 -56.17 72.18 20.90
CA ILE A 168 -56.85 72.14 22.20
C ILE A 168 -56.64 73.45 22.95
N GLN A 169 -55.41 73.95 23.02
CA GLN A 169 -55.09 75.20 23.72
C GLN A 169 -55.79 76.42 23.12
N LYS A 170 -56.03 76.46 21.81
CA LYS A 170 -56.80 77.52 21.14
C LYS A 170 -58.31 77.45 21.41
N ARG A 171 -58.83 76.33 21.93
CA ARG A 171 -60.25 76.11 22.24
C ARG A 171 -60.58 76.27 23.73
N SER A 172 -59.58 76.27 24.60
CA SER A 172 -59.69 76.71 26.00
C SER A 172 -59.61 78.22 26.11
#